data_AF-A0A2R6E5A3-F1
#
_entry.id   AF-A0A2R6E5A3-F1
#
_cell.length_a   1.000
_cell.length_b   1.000
_cell.length_c   1.000
_cell.angle_alpha   90.00
_cell.angle_beta   90.00
_cell.angle_gamma   90.00
#
_symmetry.space_group_name_H-M   'P 1'
#
loop_
_entity.id
_entity.type
_entity.pdbx_description
1 polymer ?
#
loop_
_entity_poly.entity_id
_entity_poly.type
_entity_poly.pdbx_seq_one_letter_code
_entity_poly.pdbx_strand_id
1 'polypeptide(L)' 'MTKELERDLGLWSVMAISVGAMVGSGIFILPALAMKMAGPAVVLAYLLAGVLVLPAALSKSEMATAMPEAGGTYIYIERS' A
#
# COMPACT_ATOMS: atom_id res chain seq x y z
N MET A 1 4.40 -31.34 15.98
CA MET A 1 3.79 -30.03 16.27
C MET A 1 4.32 -29.04 15.26
N THR A 2 3.46 -28.49 14.40
CA THR A 2 3.81 -27.37 13.52
C THR A 2 4.13 -26.17 14.41
N LYS A 3 5.34 -25.62 14.26
CA LYS A 3 5.76 -24.41 14.96
C LYS A 3 4.96 -23.24 14.38
N GLU A 4 4.15 -22.56 15.21
CA GLU A 4 3.42 -21.36 14.80
C GLU A 4 4.42 -20.20 14.58
N LEU A 5 4.10 -19.29 13.66
CA LEU A 5 4.93 -18.11 13.42
C LEU A 5 4.78 -17.12 14.57
N GLU A 6 5.91 -16.64 15.08
CA GLU A 6 5.95 -15.57 16.06
C GLU A 6 5.60 -14.23 15.39
N ARG A 7 4.71 -13.45 16.03
CA ARG A 7 4.26 -12.13 15.53
C ARG A 7 5.22 -11.02 15.99
N ASP A 8 6.44 -11.01 15.43
CA ASP A 8 7.50 -10.08 15.83
C ASP A 8 7.63 -8.84 14.91
N LEU A 9 6.77 -8.73 13.89
CA LEU A 9 6.79 -7.59 12.98
C LEU A 9 6.15 -6.35 13.61
N GLY A 10 6.99 -5.43 14.07
CA GLY A 10 6.59 -4.10 14.53
C GLY A 10 6.31 -3.11 13.40
N LEU A 11 5.87 -1.90 13.77
CA LEU A 11 5.46 -0.84 12.83
C LEU A 11 6.52 -0.53 11.77
N TRP A 12 7.78 -0.34 12.18
CA TRP A 12 8.86 0.02 11.27
C TRP A 12 9.17 -1.07 10.24
N SER A 13 9.17 -2.33 10.68
CA SER A 13 9.37 -3.48 9.81
C SER A 13 8.26 -3.58 8.77
N VAL A 14 7.00 -3.44 9.20
CA VAL A 14 5.83 -3.47 8.30
C VAL A 14 5.84 -2.31 7.32
N MET A 15 6.18 -1.10 7.77
CA MET A 15 6.30 0.08 6.90
C MET A 15 7.41 -0.10 5.85
N ALA A 16 8.59 -0.58 6.26
CA ALA A 16 9.70 -0.82 5.34
C ALA A 16 9.34 -1.87 4.27
N ILE A 17 8.71 -2.97 4.68
CA ILE A 17 8.23 -4.02 3.75
C ILE A 17 7.21 -3.44 2.77
N SER A 18 6.24 -2.67 3.26
CA SER A 18 5.16 -2.09 2.45
C SER A 18 5.70 -1.09 1.42
N VAL A 19 6.60 -0.19 1.84
CA VAL A 19 7.24 0.78 0.95
C VAL A 19 8.12 0.06 -0.08
N GLY A 20 8.90 -0.93 0.35
CA GLY A 20 9.73 -1.73 -0.55
C GLY A 20 8.91 -2.43 -1.64
N ALA A 21 7.79 -3.04 -1.28
CA ALA A 21 6.89 -3.69 -2.23
C ALA A 21 6.24 -2.70 -3.21
N MET A 22 5.79 -1.53 -2.73
CA MET A 22 5.16 -0.50 -3.57
C MET A 22 6.16 0.11 -4.55
N VAL A 23 7.35 0.50 -4.08
CA VAL A 23 8.37 1.14 -4.90
C VAL A 23 8.99 0.15 -5.88
N GLY A 24 9.26 -1.09 -5.44
CA GLY A 24 9.94 -2.11 -6.24
C GLY A 24 9.18 -2.57 -7.49
N SER A 25 7.85 -2.43 -7.52
CA SER A 25 7.03 -2.91 -8.64
C SER A 25 6.89 -1.94 -9.82
N GLY A 26 7.10 -0.62 -9.62
CA GLY A 26 6.70 0.35 -10.66
C GLY A 26 7.46 1.68 -10.72
N ILE A 27 8.32 2.00 -9.76
CA ILE A 27 8.94 3.34 -9.70
C ILE A 27 9.93 3.61 -10.84
N PHE A 28 10.48 2.58 -11.48
CA PHE A 28 11.53 2.77 -12.48
C PHE A 28 10.99 3.13 -13.87
N ILE A 29 9.72 2.84 -14.15
CA ILE A 29 9.12 3.05 -15.49
C ILE A 29 8.02 4.11 -15.44
N LEU A 30 7.11 4.04 -14.46
CA LEU A 30 5.92 4.89 -14.43
C LEU A 30 6.23 6.39 -14.31
N PRO A 31 7.22 6.85 -13.52
CA PRO A 31 7.56 8.27 -13.47
C PRO A 31 8.05 8.84 -14.79
N ALA A 32 8.76 8.04 -15.60
CA ALA A 32 9.22 8.48 -16.92
C ALA A 32 8.02 8.70 -17.87
N LEU A 33 7.02 7.82 -17.84
CA LEU A 33 5.77 8.03 -18.58
C LEU A 33 5.00 9.25 -18.05
N ALA A 34 4.87 9.37 -16.73
CA ALA A 34 4.18 10.48 -16.10
C ALA A 34 4.85 11.84 -16.44
N MET A 35 6.18 11.90 -16.48
CA MET A 35 6.92 13.09 -16.91
C MET A 35 6.69 13.41 -18.39
N LYS A 36 6.59 12.41 -19.28
CA LYS A 36 6.26 12.65 -20.69
C LYS A 36 4.85 13.23 -20.87
N MET A 37 3.91 12.84 -20.01
CA MET A 37 2.51 13.30 -20.09
C MET A 37 2.28 14.66 -19.41
N ALA A 38 2.81 14.84 -18.20
CA ALA A 38 2.55 16.01 -17.35
C ALA A 38 3.70 17.04 -17.35
N GLY A 39 4.87 16.69 -17.90
CA GLY A 39 6.05 17.56 -17.87
C GLY A 39 6.48 17.90 -16.44
N PRO A 40 6.94 19.15 -16.18
CA PRO A 40 7.31 19.59 -14.84
C PRO A 40 6.17 19.52 -13.80
N ALA A 41 4.91 19.54 -14.25
CA ALA A 41 3.75 19.43 -13.36
C ALA A 41 3.54 18.01 -12.79
N VAL A 42 4.38 17.04 -13.16
CA VAL A 42 4.32 15.66 -12.64
C VAL A 42 4.37 15.59 -11.11
N VAL A 43 5.09 16.51 -10.46
CA VAL A 43 5.15 16.61 -8.99
C VAL A 43 3.77 16.92 -8.41
N LEU A 44 3.06 17.88 -9.01
CA LEU A 44 1.68 18.22 -8.61
C LEU A 44 0.72 17.08 -8.90
N ALA A 45 0.89 16.37 -10.02
CA ALA A 45 0.09 15.20 -10.34
C ALA A 45 0.26 14.08 -9.31
N TYR A 46 1.49 13.80 -8.85
CA TYR A 46 1.75 12.84 -7.79
C TYR A 46 1.19 13.28 -6.44
N LEU A 47 1.27 14.57 -6.09
CA LEU A 47 0.66 15.09 -4.87
C LEU A 47 -0.86 14.92 -4.89
N LEU A 48 -1.51 15.25 -6.00
CA LEU A 48 -2.94 15.04 -6.19
C LEU A 48 -3.31 13.56 -6.10
N ALA A 49 -2.57 12.68 -6.77
CA ALA A 49 -2.78 11.24 -6.69
C ALA A 49 -2.63 10.72 -5.24
N GLY A 50 -1.65 11.24 -4.50
CA GLY A 50 -1.45 10.93 -3.09
C GLY A 50 -2.63 11.37 -2.21
N VAL A 51 -3.24 12.52 -2.47
CA VAL A 51 -4.46 12.94 -1.75
C VAL A 51 -5.64 12.04 -2.12
N LEU A 52 -5.80 11.71 -3.40
CA LEU A 52 -6.90 10.88 -3.89
C LEU A 52 -6.86 9.43 -3.36
N VAL A 53 -5.68 8.91 -3.00
CA VAL A 53 -5.58 7.55 -2.45
C VAL A 53 -5.92 7.49 -0.95
N LEU A 54 -5.91 8.61 -0.23
CA LEU A 54 -6.13 8.63 1.22
C LEU A 54 -7.46 8.01 1.65
N PRO A 55 -8.63 8.30 1.03
CA PRO A 55 -9.88 7.69 1.45
C PRO A 55 -9.85 6.16 1.32
N ALA A 56 -9.26 5.63 0.25
CA ALA A 56 -9.11 4.20 0.05
C ALA A 56 -8.14 3.58 1.07
N ALA A 57 -7.04 4.28 1.40
CA ALA A 57 -6.07 3.83 2.41
C ALA A 57 -6.70 3.80 3.81
N LEU A 58 -7.46 4.83 4.19
CA LEU A 58 -8.17 4.90 5.47
C LEU A 58 -9.22 3.80 5.58
N SER A 59 -10.05 3.61 4.55
CA SER A 59 -11.04 2.53 4.52
C SER A 59 -10.39 1.14 4.66
N LYS A 60 -9.26 0.90 3.97
CA LYS A 60 -8.49 -0.35 4.14
C LYS A 60 -7.89 -0.47 5.55
N SER A 61 -7.47 0.63 6.16
CA SER A 61 -6.92 0.61 7.53
C SER A 61 -7.97 0.25 8.59
N GLU A 62 -9.21 0.72 8.41
CA GLU A 62 -10.34 0.35 9.27
C GLU A 62 -10.65 -1.15 9.16
N MET A 63 -10.72 -1.69 7.93
CA MET A 63 -10.92 -3.12 7.71
C MET A 63 -9.77 -3.96 8.29
N ALA A 64 -8.52 -3.55 8.09
CA ALA A 64 -7.35 -4.25 8.60
C ALA A 64 -7.31 -4.29 10.14
N THR A 65 -7.82 -3.24 10.79
CA THR A 65 -7.91 -3.18 12.26
C THR A 65 -9.09 -3.99 12.78
N ALA A 66 -10.23 -3.96 12.08
CA ALA A 66 -11.43 -4.73 12.42
C ALA A 66 -11.27 -6.24 12.19
N MET A 67 -10.49 -6.64 11.19
CA MET A 67 -10.27 -8.02 10.77
C MET A 67 -8.75 -8.33 10.74
N PRO A 68 -8.09 -8.55 11.90
CA PRO A 68 -6.64 -8.76 12.00
C PRO A 68 -6.20 -10.18 11.60
N GLU A 69 -6.79 -10.71 10.52
CA GLU A 69 -6.52 -12.03 9.95
C GLU A 69 -5.58 -11.90 8.73
N ALA A 70 -4.76 -12.92 8.50
CA ALA A 70 -3.90 -12.96 7.32
C ALA A 70 -4.74 -13.26 6.06
N GLY A 71 -4.65 -12.41 5.04
CA GLY A 71 -5.36 -12.59 3.77
C GLY A 71 -5.83 -11.29 3.10
N GLY A 72 -5.84 -10.18 3.85
CA GLY A 72 -6.09 -8.84 3.30
C GLY A 72 -7.44 -8.74 2.58
N THR A 73 -7.44 -8.17 1.37
CA THR A 73 -8.68 -7.92 0.60
C THR A 73 -9.52 -9.18 0.36
N TYR A 74 -8.90 -10.36 0.25
CA TYR A 74 -9.64 -11.62 0.07
C TYR A 74 -10.59 -11.88 1.25
N ILE A 75 -10.08 -11.74 2.49
CA ILE A 75 -10.86 -11.91 3.71
C ILE A 75 -11.90 -10.79 3.87
N TYR A 76 -11.55 -9.56 3.49
CA TYR A 76 -12.48 -8.44 3.58
C TYR A 76 -13.73 -8.70 2.74
N ILE A 77 -13.55 -9.20 1.51
CA ILE A 77 -14.66 -9.49 0.59
C ILE A 77 -15.40 -10.76 0.98
N GLU A 78 -14.72 -11.83 1.40
CA GLU A 78 -15.36 -13.09 1.78
C GLU A 78 -16.31 -12.95 2.98
N ARG A 79 -16.02 -12.02 3.90
CA ARG A 79 -16.87 -11.72 5.07
C ARG A 79 -17.86 -10.56 4.86
N SER A 80 -17.92 -9.97 3.65
CA SER A 80 -18.82 -8.85 3.31
C SER A 80 -20.24 -9.30 2.94
#